data_AF-A0A0N0UA11-F1
#
_entry.id   AF-A0A0N0UA11-F1
#
_cell.length_a   1.000
_cell.length_b   1.000
_cell.length_c   1.000
_cell.angle_alpha   90.00
_cell.angle_beta   90.00
_cell.angle_gamma   90.00
#
_symmetry.space_group_name_H-M   'P 1'
#
loop_
_entity.id
_entity.type
_entity.pdbx_description
1 polymer ?
#
loop_
_entity_poly.entity_id
_entity_poly.type
_entity_poly.pdbx_seq_one_letter_code
_entity_poly.pdbx_strand_id
1 'polypeptide(L)'
;MVDYTTPVTTAFEMQRATIEQSQKALEQSVSFQQNVNNAVIDSLDTQESAQRRGVELQQTAFHSYLDAMASTMPGMTETVEQIRETVDEQFDFLLENHAELFDNMETELEEGVDTYDEMTDEYVTAVNDQIDMLVEAHEELESQSVEAAEQFGEQLEEVQEQVEEIQEQVEEVQAEAADAVDVEA
;
A
#
# COMPACT_ATOMS: atom_id res chain seq x y z
N MET A 1 -26.79 30.36 -18.50
CA MET A 1 -27.00 29.23 -17.58
C MET A 1 -25.72 29.02 -16.80
N VAL A 2 -25.71 29.46 -15.55
CA VAL A 2 -24.68 29.09 -14.59
C VAL A 2 -25.11 27.72 -14.06
N ASP A 3 -24.25 26.72 -14.18
CA ASP A 3 -24.57 25.39 -13.66
C ASP A 3 -24.27 25.37 -12.15
N TYR A 4 -25.33 25.53 -11.35
CA TYR A 4 -25.23 25.69 -9.89
C TYR A 4 -24.78 24.41 -9.18
N THR A 5 -24.72 23.26 -9.89
CA THR A 5 -24.33 21.95 -9.34
C THR A 5 -22.82 21.71 -9.41
N THR A 6 -22.12 22.33 -10.37
CA THR A 6 -20.70 22.06 -10.67
C THR A 6 -19.77 22.17 -9.45
N PRO A 7 -19.88 23.19 -8.57
CA PRO A 7 -19.02 23.29 -7.39
C PRO A 7 -19.24 22.19 -6.36
N VAL A 8 -20.49 21.71 -6.23
CA VAL A 8 -20.87 20.67 -5.25
C VAL A 8 -20.30 19.32 -5.70
N THR A 9 -20.60 18.91 -6.93
CA THR A 9 -20.09 17.65 -7.52
C THR A 9 -18.56 17.60 -7.51
N THR A 10 -17.90 18.70 -7.91
CA THR A 10 -16.42 18.78 -7.91
C THR A 10 -15.83 18.51 -6.51
N ALA A 11 -16.47 18.99 -5.45
CA ALA A 11 -15.97 18.78 -4.08
C ALA A 11 -16.09 17.31 -3.64
N PHE A 12 -17.19 16.64 -3.99
CA PHE A 12 -17.39 15.21 -3.71
C PHE A 12 -16.46 14.33 -4.53
N GLU A 13 -16.21 14.65 -5.80
CA GLU A 13 -15.22 13.95 -6.63
C GLU A 13 -13.81 14.03 -6.03
N MET A 14 -13.39 15.20 -5.54
CA MET A 14 -12.10 15.34 -4.86
C MET A 14 -12.01 14.50 -3.57
N GLN A 15 -13.09 14.44 -2.79
CA GLN A 15 -13.15 13.61 -1.58
C GLN A 15 -12.98 12.14 -1.94
N ARG A 16 -13.73 11.66 -2.94
CA ARG A 16 -13.66 10.28 -3.43
C ARG A 16 -12.26 9.90 -3.90
N ALA A 17 -11.65 10.73 -4.75
CA ALA A 17 -10.29 10.49 -5.23
C ALA A 17 -9.25 10.44 -4.09
N THR A 18 -9.42 11.28 -3.06
CA THR A 18 -8.53 11.29 -1.89
C THR A 18 -8.68 10.02 -1.05
N ILE A 19 -9.91 9.53 -0.90
CA ILE A 19 -10.23 8.29 -0.18
C ILE A 19 -9.62 7.08 -0.92
N GLU A 20 -9.89 6.95 -2.21
CA GLU A 20 -9.33 5.87 -3.06
C GLU A 20 -7.80 5.88 -3.03
N GLN A 21 -7.18 7.06 -3.10
CA GLN A 21 -5.73 7.19 -3.00
C GLN A 21 -5.21 6.73 -1.62
N SER A 22 -5.94 7.02 -0.55
CA SER A 22 -5.57 6.62 0.82
C SER A 22 -5.70 5.12 1.02
N GLN A 23 -6.79 4.49 0.55
CA GLN A 23 -6.96 3.02 0.58
C GLN A 23 -5.80 2.34 -0.15
N LYS A 24 -5.50 2.78 -1.38
CA LYS A 24 -4.38 2.26 -2.16
C LYS A 24 -3.03 2.45 -1.48
N ALA A 25 -2.82 3.58 -0.80
CA ALA A 25 -1.59 3.83 -0.05
C ALA A 25 -1.46 2.88 1.16
N LEU A 26 -2.56 2.57 1.85
CA LEU A 26 -2.57 1.60 2.94
C LEU A 26 -2.26 0.19 2.44
N GLU A 27 -2.93 -0.26 1.37
CA GLU A 27 -2.65 -1.57 0.74
C GLU A 27 -1.19 -1.67 0.30
N GLN A 28 -0.67 -0.65 -0.38
CA GLN A 28 0.73 -0.61 -0.79
C GLN A 28 1.70 -0.65 0.39
N SER A 29 1.35 0.01 1.50
CA SER A 29 2.16 -0.01 2.71
C SER A 29 2.22 -1.42 3.32
N VAL A 30 1.10 -2.14 3.32
CA VAL A 30 1.05 -3.52 3.82
C VAL A 30 1.82 -4.45 2.89
N SER A 31 1.58 -4.40 1.58
CA SER A 31 2.37 -5.19 0.62
C SER A 31 3.87 -4.88 0.70
N PHE A 32 4.25 -3.63 0.97
CA PHE A 32 5.65 -3.28 1.19
C PHE A 32 6.23 -3.99 2.42
N GLN A 33 5.51 -4.00 3.54
CA GLN A 33 5.94 -4.72 4.76
C GLN A 33 6.08 -6.22 4.50
N GLN A 34 5.11 -6.85 3.84
CA GLN A 34 5.13 -8.26 3.44
C GLN A 34 6.40 -8.58 2.61
N ASN A 35 6.70 -7.74 1.61
CA ASN A 35 7.90 -7.93 0.79
C ASN A 35 9.20 -7.79 1.59
N VAL A 36 9.25 -6.87 2.58
CA VAL A 36 10.41 -6.73 3.46
C VAL A 36 10.57 -7.95 4.36
N ASN A 37 9.47 -8.47 4.92
CA ASN A 37 9.49 -9.68 5.75
C ASN A 37 10.01 -10.88 4.97
N ASN A 38 9.47 -11.13 3.76
CA ASN A 38 9.94 -12.19 2.87
C ASN A 38 11.41 -12.03 2.49
N ALA A 39 11.85 -10.80 2.20
CA ALA A 39 13.26 -10.55 1.90
C ALA A 39 14.19 -10.81 3.10
N VAL A 40 13.70 -10.64 4.33
CA VAL A 40 14.46 -10.99 5.54
C VAL A 40 14.56 -12.51 5.68
N ILE A 41 13.47 -13.24 5.46
CA ILE A 41 13.44 -14.71 5.48
C ILE A 41 14.41 -15.27 4.42
N ASP A 42 14.28 -14.85 3.15
CA ASP A 42 15.18 -15.23 2.04
C ASP A 42 16.67 -14.90 2.34
N SER A 43 16.92 -13.87 3.16
CA SER A 43 18.29 -13.50 3.52
C SER A 43 18.94 -14.49 4.48
N LEU A 44 18.15 -15.21 5.30
CA LEU A 44 18.63 -16.24 6.22
C LEU A 44 19.17 -17.44 5.44
N ASP A 45 18.43 -17.87 4.44
CA ASP A 45 18.81 -18.88 3.44
C ASP A 45 20.15 -18.54 2.75
N THR A 46 20.25 -17.29 2.30
CA THR A 46 21.47 -16.77 1.68
C THR A 46 22.64 -16.78 2.67
N GLN A 47 22.39 -16.40 3.92
CA GLN A 47 23.38 -16.38 4.99
C GLN A 47 23.83 -17.79 5.40
N GLU A 48 22.90 -18.75 5.49
CA GLU A 48 23.18 -20.15 5.78
C GLU A 48 24.09 -20.75 4.71
N SER A 49 23.72 -20.59 3.43
CA SER A 49 24.50 -21.12 2.32
C SER A 49 25.91 -20.50 2.23
N ALA A 50 26.06 -19.22 2.57
CA ALA A 50 27.36 -18.55 2.62
C ALA A 50 28.23 -19.09 3.76
N GLN A 51 27.65 -19.29 4.96
CA GLN A 51 28.36 -19.87 6.11
C GLN A 51 28.78 -21.31 5.85
N ARG A 52 27.87 -22.14 5.31
CA ARG A 52 28.14 -23.52 4.92
C ARG A 52 29.33 -23.61 3.96
N ARG A 53 29.34 -22.81 2.89
CA ARG A 53 30.48 -22.75 1.96
C ARG A 53 31.77 -22.33 2.67
N GLY A 54 31.69 -21.40 3.61
CA GLY A 54 32.84 -20.97 4.41
C GLY A 54 33.43 -22.10 5.26
N VAL A 55 32.58 -22.93 5.85
CA VAL A 55 32.96 -24.10 6.65
C VAL A 55 33.57 -25.19 5.76
N GLU A 56 32.94 -25.53 4.63
CA GLU A 56 33.45 -26.51 3.66
C GLU A 56 34.83 -26.10 3.10
N LEU A 57 35.05 -24.80 2.89
CA LEU A 57 36.36 -24.26 2.51
C LEU A 57 37.42 -24.45 3.61
N GLN A 58 37.06 -24.28 4.89
CA GLN A 58 37.96 -24.53 6.01
C GLN A 58 38.30 -26.01 6.13
N GLN A 59 37.32 -26.90 5.95
CA GLN A 59 37.53 -28.35 5.89
C GLN A 59 38.51 -28.72 4.78
N THR A 60 38.30 -28.17 3.57
CA THR A 60 39.21 -28.37 2.42
C THR A 60 40.63 -27.89 2.70
N ALA A 61 40.78 -26.74 3.36
CA ALA A 61 42.08 -26.21 3.76
C ALA A 61 42.79 -27.11 4.79
N PHE A 62 42.02 -27.66 5.74
CA PHE A 62 42.53 -28.61 6.72
C PHE A 62 43.00 -29.90 6.06
N HIS A 63 42.22 -30.48 5.15
CA HIS A 63 42.64 -31.64 4.34
C HIS A 63 43.93 -31.37 3.57
N SER A 64 44.04 -30.20 2.95
CA SER A 64 45.24 -29.81 2.21
C SER A 64 46.48 -29.74 3.11
N TYR A 65 46.33 -29.26 4.35
CA TYR A 65 47.40 -29.22 5.35
C TYR A 65 47.81 -30.64 5.79
N LEU A 66 46.85 -31.52 6.02
CA LEU A 66 47.08 -32.92 6.35
C LEU A 66 47.82 -33.65 5.21
N ASP A 67 47.45 -33.43 3.95
CA ASP A 67 48.12 -34.01 2.79
C ASP A 67 49.59 -33.56 2.67
N ALA A 68 49.86 -32.28 2.96
CA ALA A 68 51.22 -31.76 3.01
C ALA A 68 52.06 -32.45 4.12
N MET A 69 51.47 -32.73 5.27
CA MET A 69 52.15 -33.48 6.34
C MET A 69 52.41 -34.95 5.95
N ALA A 70 51.39 -35.64 5.41
CA ALA A 70 51.53 -37.03 4.98
C ALA A 70 52.61 -37.20 3.90
N SER A 71 52.70 -36.25 2.96
CA SER A 71 53.75 -36.27 1.92
C SER A 71 55.16 -36.02 2.46
N THR A 72 55.30 -35.24 3.53
CA THR A 72 56.61 -34.94 4.16
C THR A 72 57.05 -36.03 5.13
N MET A 73 56.11 -36.74 5.76
CA MET A 73 56.38 -37.78 6.76
C MET A 73 55.57 -39.07 6.49
N PRO A 74 56.08 -39.98 5.63
CA PRO A 74 55.35 -41.19 5.22
C PRO A 74 55.03 -42.17 6.37
N GLY A 75 55.75 -42.09 7.49
CA GLY A 75 55.49 -42.90 8.68
C GLY A 75 54.30 -42.43 9.53
N MET A 76 53.71 -41.27 9.21
CA MET A 76 52.58 -40.68 9.93
C MET A 76 51.24 -40.82 9.19
N THR A 77 51.22 -41.43 7.99
CA THR A 77 50.02 -41.50 7.12
C THR A 77 48.79 -42.05 7.85
N GLU A 78 48.94 -43.11 8.64
CA GLU A 78 47.83 -43.72 9.37
C GLU A 78 47.29 -42.83 10.50
N THR A 79 48.17 -42.06 11.14
CA THR A 79 47.78 -41.04 12.13
C THR A 79 47.08 -39.86 11.46
N VAL A 80 47.53 -39.44 10.28
CA VAL A 80 46.90 -38.36 9.51
C VAL A 80 45.48 -38.76 9.06
N GLU A 81 45.28 -40.01 8.64
CA GLU A 81 43.95 -40.50 8.24
C GLU A 81 42.97 -40.51 9.42
N GLN A 82 43.41 -40.94 10.62
CA GLN A 82 42.57 -40.88 11.83
C GLN A 82 42.20 -39.45 12.22
N ILE A 83 43.13 -38.50 12.06
CA ILE A 83 42.86 -37.08 12.31
C ILE A 83 41.86 -36.54 11.27
N ARG A 84 41.99 -36.94 9.99
CA ARG A 84 41.04 -36.57 8.94
C ARG A 84 39.63 -37.04 9.28
N GLU A 85 39.47 -38.32 9.59
CA GLU A 85 38.16 -38.91 9.94
C GLU A 85 37.53 -38.19 11.14
N THR A 86 38.32 -37.96 12.20
CA THR A 86 37.83 -37.22 13.39
C THR A 86 37.39 -35.79 13.03
N VAL A 87 38.14 -35.10 12.16
CA VAL A 87 37.81 -33.73 11.79
C VAL A 87 36.61 -33.68 10.85
N ASP A 88 36.46 -34.65 9.95
CA ASP A 88 35.28 -34.78 9.09
C ASP A 88 34.01 -35.00 9.92
N GLU A 89 34.03 -35.92 10.89
CA GLU A 89 32.90 -36.10 11.82
C GLU A 89 32.53 -34.80 12.56
N GLN A 90 33.53 -34.02 12.98
CA GLN A 90 33.30 -32.75 13.68
C GLN A 90 32.73 -31.65 12.76
N PHE A 91 33.16 -31.60 11.50
CA PHE A 91 32.61 -30.67 10.50
C PHE A 91 31.20 -31.06 10.10
N ASP A 92 30.93 -32.35 9.87
CA ASP A 92 29.61 -32.86 9.55
C ASP A 92 28.64 -32.56 10.69
N PHE A 93 29.02 -32.87 11.93
CA PHE A 93 28.20 -32.54 13.11
C PHE A 93 27.90 -31.04 13.19
N LEU A 94 28.90 -30.18 12.95
CA LEU A 94 28.72 -28.73 12.99
C LEU A 94 27.76 -28.26 11.88
N LEU A 95 27.92 -28.74 10.66
CA LEU A 95 27.08 -28.39 9.52
C LEU A 95 25.64 -28.85 9.71
N GLU A 96 25.44 -30.05 10.23
CA GLU A 96 24.12 -30.65 10.44
C GLU A 96 23.35 -29.91 11.55
N ASN A 97 23.99 -29.63 12.69
CA ASN A 97 23.38 -28.83 13.75
C ASN A 97 23.11 -27.40 13.29
N HIS A 98 24.02 -26.81 12.50
CA HIS A 98 23.84 -25.46 11.99
C HIS A 98 22.65 -25.39 11.02
N ALA A 99 22.52 -26.35 10.10
CA ALA A 99 21.39 -26.43 9.18
C ALA A 99 20.06 -26.58 9.93
N GLU A 100 20.01 -27.48 10.92
CA GLU A 100 18.81 -27.66 11.76
C GLU A 100 18.44 -26.39 12.53
N LEU A 101 19.42 -25.62 13.03
CA LEU A 101 19.15 -24.36 13.70
C LEU A 101 18.56 -23.30 12.76
N PHE A 102 19.07 -23.20 11.52
CA PHE A 102 18.55 -22.25 10.53
C PHE A 102 17.15 -22.64 10.07
N ASP A 103 16.93 -23.91 9.75
CA ASP A 103 15.62 -24.45 9.32
C ASP A 103 14.53 -24.20 10.37
N ASN A 104 14.84 -24.44 11.65
CA ASN A 104 13.91 -24.14 12.75
C ASN A 104 13.62 -22.63 12.86
N MET A 105 14.66 -21.79 12.75
CA MET A 105 14.50 -20.34 12.87
C MET A 105 13.72 -19.75 11.70
N GLU A 106 13.98 -20.25 10.48
CA GLU A 106 13.25 -19.89 9.27
C GLU A 106 11.78 -20.27 9.40
N THR A 107 11.48 -21.52 9.75
CA THR A 107 10.11 -22.01 9.96
C THR A 107 9.36 -21.16 11.01
N GLU A 108 9.98 -20.89 12.16
CA GLU A 108 9.34 -20.07 13.21
C GLU A 108 9.07 -18.63 12.74
N LEU A 109 9.96 -18.07 11.91
CA LEU A 109 9.78 -16.71 11.36
C LEU A 109 8.74 -16.68 10.25
N GLU A 110 8.73 -17.66 9.35
CA GLU A 110 7.72 -17.83 8.30
C GLU A 110 6.33 -17.95 8.91
N GLU A 111 6.13 -18.87 9.86
CA GLU A 111 4.83 -19.03 10.53
C GLU A 111 4.36 -17.74 11.23
N GLY A 112 5.30 -17.02 11.84
CA GLY A 112 5.02 -15.75 12.50
C GLY A 112 4.64 -14.63 11.54
N VAL A 113 5.32 -14.56 10.39
CA VAL A 113 5.07 -13.57 9.33
C VAL A 113 3.77 -13.89 8.62
N ASP A 114 3.50 -15.14 8.26
CA ASP A 114 2.25 -15.57 7.65
C ASP A 114 1.05 -15.23 8.53
N THR A 115 1.16 -15.48 9.84
CA THR A 115 0.10 -15.11 10.79
C THR A 115 -0.10 -13.60 10.86
N TYR A 116 0.99 -12.82 10.86
CA TYR A 116 0.92 -11.36 10.88
C TYR A 116 0.31 -10.80 9.58
N ASP A 117 0.69 -11.38 8.44
CA ASP A 117 0.21 -10.99 7.11
C ASP A 117 -1.28 -11.28 6.97
N GLU A 118 -1.75 -12.47 7.38
CA GLU A 118 -3.18 -12.82 7.39
C GLU A 118 -3.99 -11.83 8.26
N MET A 119 -3.52 -11.57 9.49
CA MET A 119 -4.18 -10.61 10.38
C MET A 119 -4.22 -9.18 9.80
N THR A 120 -3.15 -8.77 9.13
CA THR A 120 -3.03 -7.43 8.56
C THR A 120 -3.94 -7.29 7.33
N ASP A 121 -4.00 -8.31 6.48
CA ASP A 121 -4.88 -8.34 5.30
C ASP A 121 -6.36 -8.31 5.71
N GLU A 122 -6.75 -9.08 6.74
CA GLU A 122 -8.09 -9.01 7.32
C GLU A 122 -8.41 -7.60 7.83
N TYR A 123 -7.46 -6.97 8.53
CA TYR A 123 -7.63 -5.62 9.04
C TYR A 123 -7.78 -4.57 7.93
N VAL A 124 -6.93 -4.61 6.90
CA VAL A 124 -7.03 -3.72 5.74
C VAL A 124 -8.37 -3.90 5.04
N THR A 125 -8.79 -5.15 4.81
CA THR A 125 -10.07 -5.46 4.18
C THR A 125 -11.23 -4.87 4.98
N ALA A 126 -11.26 -5.08 6.30
CA ALA A 126 -12.32 -4.54 7.15
C ALA A 126 -12.36 -3.00 7.17
N VAL A 127 -11.20 -2.35 7.09
CA VAL A 127 -11.11 -0.88 6.99
C VAL A 127 -11.62 -0.40 5.64
N ASN A 128 -11.22 -1.04 4.54
CA ASN A 128 -11.69 -0.72 3.20
C ASN A 128 -13.21 -0.85 3.10
N ASP A 129 -13.79 -1.96 3.58
CA ASP A 129 -15.24 -2.18 3.61
C ASP A 129 -15.97 -1.07 4.40
N GLN A 130 -15.40 -0.62 5.53
CA GLN A 130 -15.98 0.46 6.32
C GLN A 130 -15.91 1.81 5.60
N ILE A 131 -14.81 2.07 4.89
CA ILE A 131 -14.66 3.27 4.07
C ILE A 131 -15.65 3.25 2.90
N ASP A 132 -15.83 2.10 2.24
CA ASP A 132 -16.76 1.96 1.11
C ASP A 132 -18.20 2.26 1.55
N MET A 133 -18.64 1.73 2.69
CA MET A 133 -19.94 2.09 3.27
C MET A 133 -20.07 3.60 3.56
N LEU A 134 -18.99 4.26 3.99
CA LEU A 134 -19.00 5.71 4.20
C LEU A 134 -19.04 6.49 2.88
N VAL A 135 -18.34 6.01 1.85
CA VAL A 135 -18.39 6.59 0.49
C VAL A 135 -19.80 6.50 -0.05
N GLU A 136 -20.45 5.33 0.01
CA GLU A 136 -21.86 5.15 -0.41
C GLU A 136 -22.80 6.14 0.29
N ALA A 137 -22.63 6.34 1.61
CA ALA A 137 -23.41 7.33 2.35
C ALA A 137 -23.13 8.77 1.88
N HIS A 138 -21.88 9.09 1.52
CA HIS A 138 -21.51 10.38 0.94
C HIS A 138 -22.07 10.58 -0.47
N GLU A 139 -22.15 9.53 -1.30
CA GLU A 139 -22.79 9.60 -2.62
C GLU A 139 -24.28 9.92 -2.52
N GLU A 140 -24.97 9.34 -1.55
CA GLU A 140 -26.37 9.68 -1.31
C GLU A 140 -26.54 11.13 -0.82
N LEU A 141 -25.59 11.64 -0.02
CA LEU A 141 -25.54 13.06 0.36
C LEU A 141 -25.21 13.98 -0.82
N GLU A 142 -24.33 13.55 -1.73
CA GLU A 142 -24.01 14.25 -2.97
C GLU A 142 -25.28 14.42 -3.81
N SER A 143 -26.01 13.33 -4.06
CA SER A 143 -27.27 13.35 -4.82
C SER A 143 -28.27 14.34 -4.22
N GLN A 144 -28.46 14.31 -2.89
CA GLN A 144 -29.36 15.24 -2.20
C GLN A 144 -28.88 16.70 -2.29
N SER A 145 -27.56 16.92 -2.25
CA SER A 145 -26.97 18.25 -2.33
C SER A 145 -27.06 18.84 -3.74
N VAL A 146 -26.88 18.01 -4.76
CA VAL A 146 -27.06 18.38 -6.17
C VAL A 146 -28.52 18.77 -6.40
N GLU A 147 -29.47 17.95 -5.97
CA GLU A 147 -30.91 18.24 -6.12
C GLU A 147 -31.31 19.55 -5.41
N ALA A 148 -30.78 19.79 -4.20
CA ALA A 148 -31.02 21.05 -3.48
C ALA A 148 -30.40 22.27 -4.20
N ALA A 149 -29.22 22.12 -4.81
CA ALA A 149 -28.57 23.17 -5.57
C ALA A 149 -29.34 23.50 -6.87
N GLU A 150 -29.88 22.49 -7.55
CA GLU A 150 -30.75 22.65 -8.72
C GLU A 150 -32.02 23.43 -8.35
N GLN A 151 -32.75 23.00 -7.31
CA GLN A 151 -33.96 23.70 -6.84
C GLN A 151 -33.70 25.15 -6.43
N PHE A 152 -32.53 25.43 -5.86
CA PHE A 152 -32.14 26.79 -5.52
C PHE A 152 -31.80 27.62 -6.76
N GLY A 153 -31.15 27.02 -7.76
CA GLY A 153 -30.89 27.61 -9.06
C GLY A 153 -32.19 28.01 -9.77
N GLU A 154 -33.18 27.11 -9.81
CA GLU A 154 -34.51 27.37 -10.39
C GLU A 154 -35.22 28.55 -9.70
N GLN A 155 -35.22 28.59 -8.36
CA GLN A 155 -35.79 29.74 -7.61
C GLN A 155 -35.07 31.06 -7.91
N LEU A 156 -33.75 31.04 -8.09
CA LEU A 156 -32.99 32.23 -8.46
C LEU A 156 -33.30 32.70 -9.88
N GLU A 157 -33.56 31.78 -10.80
CA GLU A 157 -34.01 32.10 -12.16
C GLU A 157 -35.41 32.71 -12.14
N GLU A 158 -36.36 32.14 -11.37
CA GLU A 158 -37.71 32.71 -11.20
C GLU A 158 -37.68 34.13 -10.58
N VAL A 159 -36.79 34.38 -9.61
CA VAL A 159 -36.64 35.73 -9.03
C VAL A 159 -36.05 36.70 -10.04
N GLN A 160 -35.12 36.26 -10.88
CA GLN A 160 -34.56 37.11 -11.95
C GLN A 160 -35.62 37.46 -13.00
N GLU A 161 -36.41 36.49 -13.46
CA GLU A 161 -37.51 36.75 -14.40
C GLU A 161 -38.51 37.75 -13.82
N GLN A 162 -38.93 37.59 -12.57
CA GLN A 162 -39.83 38.55 -11.90
C GLN A 162 -39.23 39.97 -11.83
N VAL A 163 -37.93 40.08 -11.60
CA VAL A 163 -37.23 41.38 -11.55
C VAL A 163 -37.13 42.01 -12.94
N GLU A 164 -36.91 41.21 -14.00
CA GLU A 164 -36.95 41.68 -15.39
C GLU A 164 -38.35 42.16 -15.78
N GLU A 165 -39.39 41.39 -15.44
CA GLU A 165 -40.79 41.71 -15.75
C GLU A 165 -41.27 42.98 -15.01
N ILE A 166 -40.82 43.21 -13.77
CA ILE A 166 -41.08 44.46 -13.04
C ILE A 166 -40.37 45.63 -13.71
N GLN A 167 -39.13 45.47 -14.19
CA GLN A 167 -38.41 46.53 -14.89
C GLN A 167 -39.12 46.92 -16.19
N GLU A 168 -39.57 45.93 -16.96
CA GLU A 168 -40.31 46.15 -18.21
C GLU A 168 -41.63 46.91 -17.96
N GLN A 169 -42.39 46.53 -16.92
CA GLN A 169 -43.60 47.25 -16.50
C GLN A 169 -43.32 48.69 -16.08
N VAL A 170 -42.21 48.93 -15.37
CA VAL A 170 -41.82 50.28 -14.96
C VAL A 170 -41.44 51.13 -16.17
N GLU A 171 -40.73 50.57 -17.15
CA GLU A 171 -40.41 51.24 -18.40
C GLU A 171 -41.67 51.57 -19.21
N GLU A 172 -42.64 50.65 -19.29
CA GLU A 172 -43.91 50.84 -19.99
C GLU A 172 -44.76 51.95 -19.35
N VAL A 173 -44.92 51.94 -18.02
CA VAL A 173 -45.63 53.00 -17.28
C VAL A 173 -44.94 54.37 -17.44
N GLN A 174 -43.61 54.40 -17.47
CA GLN A 174 -42.87 55.64 -17.72
C GLN A 174 -43.07 56.15 -19.16
N ALA A 175 -43.10 55.26 -20.15
CA ALA A 175 -43.37 55.61 -21.54
C ALA A 175 -44.80 56.14 -21.71
N GLU A 176 -45.80 55.49 -21.12
CA GLU A 176 -47.20 55.94 -21.18
C GLU A 176 -47.40 57.30 -20.47
N ALA A 177 -46.73 57.50 -19.33
CA ALA A 177 -46.75 58.79 -18.64
C ALA A 177 -46.08 59.91 -19.46
N ALA A 178 -45.01 59.62 -20.19
CA ALA A 178 -44.35 60.59 -21.06
C ALA A 178 -45.25 60.98 -22.25
N ASP A 179 -45.90 60.00 -22.87
CA ASP A 179 -46.79 60.23 -24.03
C ASP A 179 -48.06 61.00 -23.62
N ALA A 180 -48.61 60.73 -22.43
CA ALA A 180 -49.75 61.48 -21.88
C ALA A 180 -49.42 62.97 -21.61
N VAL A 181 -48.17 63.29 -21.27
CA VAL A 181 -47.72 64.67 -21.00
C VAL A 181 -47.45 65.44 -22.29
N ASP A 182 -47.07 64.77 -23.39
CA ASP A 182 -46.86 65.40 -24.70
C ASP A 182 -48.18 65.66 -25.48
N VAL A 183 -49.30 65.03 -25.12
CA VAL A 183 -50.62 65.22 -25.77
C VAL A 183 -51.41 66.41 -25.17
N GLU A 184 -51.04 66.92 -23.98
CA GLU A 184 -51.67 68.08 -23.31
C GLU A 184 -50.94 69.42 -23.50
N ALA A 185 -49.84 69.47 -24.28
CA ALA A 185 -49.06 70.70 -24.57
C ALA A 185 -49.33 71.27 -25.98
#